data_AF-A0A9W5J997-F1
#
_entry.id   AF-A0A9W5J997-F1
#
_cell.length_a   1.000
_cell.length_b   1.000
_cell.length_c   1.000
_cell.angle_alpha   90.00
_cell.angle_beta   90.00
_cell.angle_gamma   90.00
#
_symmetry.space_group_name_H-M   'P 1'
#
loop_
_entity.id
_entity.type
_entity.pdbx_description
1 polymer ?
#
loop_
_entity_poly.entity_id
_entity_poly.type
_entity_poly.pdbx_seq_one_letter_code
_entity_poly.pdbx_strand_id
1 'polypeptide(L)'
;MKRSDDEQLTDEIIGEAALSLLNSNSAINTRALVARLEAMFISEQEVRRRNALQKIIAEIEGNISQSLTGKTEKKALSGAVKTQRLNEKNVH
;
A
#
# COMPACT_ATOMS: atom_id res chain seq x y z
N MET A 1 -18.85 -15.22 13.89
CA MET A 1 -17.42 -14.85 13.86
C MET A 1 -17.28 -13.54 14.62
N LYS A 2 -16.50 -13.51 15.72
CA LYS A 2 -16.16 -12.26 16.42
C LYS A 2 -14.96 -11.65 15.70
N ARG A 3 -15.14 -10.52 15.00
CA ARG A 3 -13.99 -9.68 14.64
C ARG A 3 -13.39 -9.15 15.93
N SER A 4 -12.09 -8.96 15.96
CA SER A 4 -11.45 -8.38 17.13
C SER A 4 -11.88 -6.91 17.23
N ASP A 5 -12.07 -6.39 18.45
CA ASP A 5 -12.54 -5.00 18.66
C ASP A 5 -11.64 -3.98 17.92
N ASP A 6 -10.34 -4.29 17.79
CA ASP A 6 -9.38 -3.48 17.04
C ASP A 6 -9.58 -3.49 15.51
N GLU A 7 -10.01 -4.62 14.94
CA GLU A 7 -10.33 -4.72 13.51
C GLU A 7 -11.60 -3.94 13.19
N GLN A 8 -12.60 -4.05 14.06
CA GLN A 8 -13.84 -3.28 13.92
C GLN A 8 -13.57 -1.78 14.04
N LEU A 9 -12.73 -1.37 14.99
CA LEU A 9 -12.33 0.03 15.15
C LEU A 9 -11.60 0.56 13.91
N THR A 10 -10.76 -0.27 13.30
CA THR A 10 -10.02 0.06 12.07
C THR A 10 -10.99 0.26 10.91
N ASP A 11 -11.93 -0.67 10.71
CA ASP A 11 -12.95 -0.60 9.67
C ASP A 11 -13.83 0.65 9.82
N GLU A 12 -14.23 0.99 11.05
CA GLU A 12 -15.03 2.19 11.35
C GLU A 12 -14.27 3.47 11.00
N ILE A 13 -13.02 3.61 11.42
CA ILE A 13 -12.18 4.79 11.16
C ILE A 13 -11.97 4.99 9.65
N ILE A 14 -11.70 3.91 8.91
CA ILE A 14 -11.53 3.97 7.45
C ILE A 14 -12.86 4.36 6.79
N GLY A 15 -13.98 3.78 7.25
CA GLY A 15 -15.31 4.11 6.77
C GLY A 15 -15.66 5.58 6.95
N GLU A 16 -15.41 6.14 8.14
CA GLU A 16 -15.64 7.56 8.45
C GLU A 16 -14.78 8.49 7.56
N ALA A 17 -13.51 8.15 7.36
CA ALA A 17 -12.60 8.91 6.51
C ALA A 17 -13.05 8.87 5.04
N ALA A 18 -13.38 7.69 4.52
CA ALA A 18 -13.87 7.52 3.15
C ALA A 18 -15.20 8.25 2.92
N LEU A 19 -16.13 8.16 3.86
CA LEU A 19 -17.41 8.87 3.80
C LEU A 19 -17.20 10.39 3.80
N SER A 20 -16.27 10.90 4.62
CA SER A 20 -15.92 12.32 4.63
C SER A 20 -15.40 12.79 3.27
N LEU A 21 -14.58 11.98 2.59
CA LEU A 21 -14.08 12.29 1.25
C LEU A 21 -15.20 12.32 0.22
N LEU A 22 -16.09 11.32 0.25
CA LEU A 22 -17.27 11.25 -0.61
C LEU A 22 -18.15 12.51 -0.45
N ASN A 23 -18.35 12.94 0.78
CA ASN A 23 -19.17 14.13 1.09
C ASN A 23 -18.49 15.45 0.71
N SER A 24 -17.14 15.50 0.68
CA SER A 24 -16.39 16.70 0.36
C SER A 24 -16.34 17.04 -1.13
N ASN A 25 -16.89 16.18 -2.01
CA ASN A 25 -16.82 16.28 -3.47
C ASN A 25 -15.37 16.46 -4.01
N SER A 26 -14.39 16.05 -3.20
CA SER A 26 -12.96 16.15 -3.48
C SER A 26 -12.45 14.88 -4.14
N ALA A 27 -11.22 14.94 -4.67
CA ALA A 27 -10.61 13.80 -5.35
C ALA A 27 -10.46 12.61 -4.39
N ILE A 28 -11.09 11.48 -4.74
CA ILE A 28 -11.00 10.25 -3.96
C ILE A 28 -9.76 9.49 -4.43
N ASN A 29 -8.62 9.78 -3.79
CA ASN A 29 -7.36 9.10 -4.02
C ASN A 29 -6.64 8.82 -2.69
N THR A 30 -5.64 7.95 -2.73
CA THR A 30 -4.93 7.51 -1.53
C THR A 30 -4.29 8.66 -0.75
N ARG A 31 -3.81 9.70 -1.44
CA ARG A 31 -3.20 10.87 -0.80
C ARG A 31 -4.25 11.72 -0.07
N ALA A 32 -5.44 11.88 -0.65
CA ALA A 32 -6.56 12.55 0.02
C ALA A 32 -7.05 11.75 1.25
N LEU A 33 -7.02 10.42 1.17
CA LEU A 33 -7.34 9.55 2.30
C LEU A 33 -6.34 9.68 3.45
N VAL A 34 -5.04 9.65 3.15
CA VAL A 34 -3.99 9.88 4.17
C VAL A 34 -4.17 11.25 4.83
N ALA A 35 -4.32 12.32 4.04
CA ALA A 35 -4.52 13.66 4.58
C ALA A 35 -5.77 13.78 5.48
N ARG A 36 -6.84 13.05 5.15
CA ARG A 36 -8.05 13.01 5.99
C ARG A 36 -7.81 12.25 7.29
N LEU A 37 -7.11 11.12 7.24
CA LEU A 37 -6.77 10.33 8.42
C LEU A 37 -5.81 11.09 9.36
N GLU A 38 -4.85 11.84 8.81
CA GLU A 38 -3.97 12.73 9.59
C GLU A 38 -4.75 13.83 10.30
N ALA A 39 -5.70 14.48 9.61
CA ALA A 39 -6.56 15.48 10.22
C ALA A 39 -7.38 14.89 11.38
N MET A 40 -7.93 13.68 11.19
CA MET A 40 -8.62 12.94 12.25
C MET A 40 -7.68 12.65 13.42
N PHE A 41 -6.45 12.18 13.16
CA PHE A 41 -5.43 11.89 14.17
C PHE A 41 -5.07 13.10 15.04
N ILE A 42 -4.91 14.28 14.43
CA ILE A 42 -4.59 15.52 15.15
C ILE A 42 -5.71 15.92 16.11
N SER A 43 -6.97 15.74 15.70
CA SER A 43 -8.15 16.08 16.51
C SER A 43 -8.57 15.00 17.51
N GLU A 44 -8.05 13.77 17.37
CA GLU A 44 -8.48 12.61 18.15
C GLU A 44 -7.91 12.65 19.57
N GLN A 45 -8.77 12.41 20.57
CA GLN A 45 -8.40 12.41 21.99
C GLN A 45 -8.31 10.99 22.56
N GLU A 46 -9.05 10.04 21.98
CA GLU A 46 -9.06 8.66 22.46
C GLU A 46 -7.76 7.95 22.05
N VAL A 47 -6.98 7.49 23.03
CA VAL A 47 -5.66 6.87 22.80
C VAL A 47 -5.77 5.63 21.92
N ARG A 48 -6.83 4.83 22.07
CA ARG A 48 -7.05 3.64 21.25
C ARG A 48 -7.31 4.01 19.78
N ARG A 49 -8.18 4.99 19.51
CA ARG A 49 -8.44 5.48 18.15
C ARG A 49 -7.19 6.12 17.54
N ARG A 50 -6.44 6.89 18.33
CA ARG A 50 -5.18 7.51 17.90
C ARG A 50 -4.15 6.46 17.47
N ASN A 51 -3.99 5.39 18.25
CA ASN A 51 -3.09 4.28 17.91
C ASN A 51 -3.53 3.54 16.64
N ALA A 52 -4.84 3.33 16.45
CA ALA A 52 -5.38 2.74 15.22
C ALA A 52 -5.11 3.63 14.01
N LEU A 53 -5.41 4.94 14.11
CA LEU A 53 -5.14 5.93 13.06
C LEU A 53 -3.65 5.93 12.65
N GLN A 54 -2.73 5.91 13.61
CA GLN A 54 -1.29 5.87 13.33
C GLN A 54 -0.88 4.61 12.55
N LYS A 55 -1.41 3.44 12.94
CA LYS A 55 -1.12 2.17 12.26
C LYS A 55 -1.64 2.19 10.82
N ILE A 56 -2.87 2.65 10.61
CA ILE A 56 -3.51 2.72 9.29
C ILE A 56 -2.73 3.65 8.36
N ILE A 57 -2.34 4.84 8.83
CA ILE A 57 -1.55 5.80 8.03
C ILE A 57 -0.22 5.16 7.60
N ALA A 58 0.51 4.57 8.55
CA ALA A 58 1.81 3.94 8.26
C ALA A 58 1.68 2.77 7.26
N GLU A 59 0.62 1.98 7.35
CA GLU A 59 0.36 0.87 6.43
C GLU A 59 0.06 1.36 5.01
N ILE A 60 -0.75 2.41 4.87
CA ILE A 60 -1.08 3.00 3.57
C ILE A 60 0.17 3.61 2.93
N GLU A 61 0.96 4.37 3.69
CA GLU A 61 2.20 4.98 3.19
C GLU A 61 3.28 3.94 2.84
N GLY A 62 3.38 2.88 3.64
CA GLY A 62 4.26 1.73 3.34
C GLY A 62 3.86 1.02 2.04
N ASN A 63 2.57 0.79 1.83
CA ASN A 63 2.05 0.17 0.61
C ASN A 63 2.23 1.05 -0.64
N ILE A 64 2.06 2.38 -0.52
CA ILE A 64 2.36 3.32 -1.63
C ILE A 64 3.84 3.20 -2.03
N SER A 65 4.74 3.15 -1.04
CA SER A 65 6.18 3.05 -1.26
C SER A 65 6.57 1.73 -1.95
N GLN A 66 5.92 0.62 -1.58
CA GLN A 66 6.11 -0.68 -2.25
C GLN A 66 5.50 -0.72 -3.66
N SER A 67 4.38 -0.03 -3.90
CA SER A 67 3.79 0.08 -5.23
C SER A 67 4.67 0.86 -6.22
N LEU A 68 5.49 1.80 -5.74
CA LEU A 68 6.40 2.58 -6.59
C LEU A 68 7.69 1.81 -6.92
N THR A 69 8.13 0.87 -6.07
CA THR A 69 9.29 0.00 -6.34
C THR A 69 8.95 -1.23 -7.22
N GLY A 70 7.67 -1.63 -7.28
CA GLY A 70 7.22 -2.81 -8.01
C GLY A 70 7.05 -2.67 -9.54
N LYS A 71 7.34 -1.51 -10.15
CA LYS A 71 7.16 -1.30 -11.60
C LYS A 71 8.38 -1.61 -12.48
N THR A 72 9.49 -2.11 -11.94
CA THR A 72 10.71 -2.41 -12.74
C THR A 72 11.04 -3.88 -12.98
N GLU A 73 10.30 -4.85 -12.44
CA GLU A 73 10.76 -6.25 -12.47
C GLU A 73 9.77 -7.28 -13.05
N LYS A 74 9.15 -6.98 -14.21
CA LYS A 74 8.48 -8.02 -15.03
C LYS A 74 8.99 -8.12 -16.47
N LYS A 75 10.30 -8.00 -16.70
CA LYS A 75 10.93 -8.38 -17.99
C LYS A 75 12.40 -8.83 -17.86
N ALA A 76 12.71 -9.80 -16.99
CA ALA A 76 14.04 -10.41 -16.98
C ALA A 76 14.08 -11.88 -16.49
N LEU A 77 13.02 -12.66 -16.74
CA LEU A 77 13.02 -14.12 -16.46
C LEU A 77 12.53 -14.88 -17.70
N SER A 78 13.23 -14.70 -18.82
CA SER A 78 13.17 -15.59 -19.97
C SER A 78 14.51 -15.54 -20.70
N GLY A 79 15.51 -16.21 -20.13
CA GLY A 79 16.86 -16.21 -20.70
C GLY A 79 17.85 -17.07 -19.92
N ALA A 80 17.41 -18.21 -19.39
CA ALA A 80 18.31 -19.20 -18.81
C ALA A 80 18.05 -20.57 -19.45
N VAL A 81 18.54 -20.76 -20.67
CA VAL A 81 18.98 -22.10 -21.11
C VAL A 81 20.38 -21.97 -21.68
N LYS A 82 21.31 -22.30 -20.80
CA LYS A 82 22.70 -22.65 -21.05
C LYS A 82 22.76 -23.82 -22.04
N THR A 83 23.38 -23.61 -23.21
CA THR A 83 24.01 -24.70 -23.97
C THR A 83 25.43 -24.30 -24.32
N GLN A 84 26.34 -24.59 -23.39
CA GLN A 84 27.71 -24.94 -23.76
C GLN A 84 27.63 -26.22 -24.59
N ARG A 85 27.99 -26.15 -25.87
CA ARG A 85 28.50 -27.31 -26.59
C ARG A 85 29.69 -26.89 -27.43
N LEU A 86 30.80 -27.55 -27.14
CA LEU A 86 32.12 -27.38 -27.69
C LEU A 86 32.18 -27.67 -29.20
N ASN A 87 33.14 -27.00 -29.84
CA ASN A 87 33.96 -27.44 -30.97
C ASN A 87 33.25 -27.71 -32.31
N GLU A 88 33.68 -27.01 -33.36
CA GLU A 88 34.42 -27.60 -34.50
C GLU A 88 34.59 -26.58 -35.64
N LYS A 89 35.85 -26.40 -36.08
CA LYS A 89 36.30 -26.21 -37.46
C LYS A 89 35.81 -24.98 -38.25
N ASN A 90 36.76 -24.10 -38.57
CA ASN A 90 37.20 -23.70 -39.94
C ASN A 90 37.75 -22.25 -39.93
N VAL A 91 39.05 -22.06 -40.17
CA VAL A 91 39.69 -21.81 -41.49
C VAL A 91 39.63 -20.33 -41.88
N HIS A 92 40.74 -19.61 -41.71
CA HIS A 92 41.64 -19.23 -42.80
C HIS A 92 42.91 -18.56 -42.24
#